data_AF-A0A7X8R226-F1
#
_entry.id   AF-A0A7X8R226-F1
#
_cell.length_a   1.000
_cell.length_b   1.000
_cell.length_c   1.000
_cell.angle_alpha   90.00
_cell.angle_beta   90.00
_cell.angle_gamma   90.00
#
_symmetry.space_group_name_H-M   'P 1'
#
loop_
_entity.id
_entity.type
_entity.pdbx_description
1 polymer ?
#
loop_
_entity_poly.entity_id
_entity_poly.type
_entity_poly.pdbx_seq_one_letter_code
_entity_poly.pdbx_strand_id
1 'polypeptide(L)' 'ALSSEKQIISAYGTFLAESTCENLRSEMAKIINDKQQIQFEIFDTMKQKGWYNVKNANLNDVQTAAQKYQNMHQNMQQ' A
#
# COMPACT_ATOMS: atom_id res chain seq x y z
N ALA A 1 -16.54 7.36 -1.08
CA ALA A 1 -15.34 7.63 -1.92
C ALA A 1 -14.15 6.80 -1.44
N LEU A 2 -13.53 7.09 -0.28
CA LEU A 2 -12.33 6.37 0.20
C LEU A 2 -12.49 4.84 0.25
N SER A 3 -13.60 4.31 0.78
CA SER A 3 -13.83 2.86 0.84
C SER A 3 -13.94 2.21 -0.54
N SER A 4 -14.54 2.91 -1.50
CA SER A 4 -14.69 2.42 -2.87
C SER A 4 -13.32 2.33 -3.56
N GLU A 5 -12.47 3.34 -3.41
CA GLU A 5 -11.10 3.30 -3.94
C GLU A 5 -10.28 2.16 -3.32
N LYS A 6 -10.40 1.92 -2.00
CA LYS A 6 -9.76 0.77 -1.34
C LYS A 6 -10.19 -0.57 -1.94
N GLN A 7 -11.49 -0.75 -2.22
CA GLN A 7 -12.01 -1.97 -2.84
C GLN A 7 -11.45 -2.16 -4.26
N ILE A 8 -11.41 -1.09 -5.07
CA ILE A 8 -10.87 -1.13 -6.42
C ILE A 8 -9.39 -1.50 -6.41
N ILE A 9 -8.57 -0.83 -5.58
CA ILE A 9 -7.13 -1.11 -5.48
C ILE A 9 -6.89 -2.56 -5.07
N SER A 10 -7.65 -3.10 -4.11
CA SER A 10 -7.53 -4.50 -3.70
C SER A 10 -7.82 -5.47 -4.85
N ALA A 11 -8.88 -5.22 -5.63
CA ALA A 11 -9.23 -6.07 -6.77
C ALA A 11 -8.16 -6.03 -7.86
N TYR A 12 -7.65 -4.83 -8.20
CA TYR A 12 -6.58 -4.68 -9.18
C TYR A 12 -5.27 -5.33 -8.71
N GLY A 13 -4.96 -5.30 -7.41
CA GLY A 13 -3.79 -5.97 -6.85
C GLY A 13 -3.80 -7.48 -7.12
N THR A 14 -4.94 -8.14 -6.88
CA THR A 14 -5.12 -9.57 -7.21
C THR A 14 -4.99 -9.81 -8.71
N PHE A 15 -5.70 -9.05 -9.55
CA PHE A 15 -5.66 -9.24 -11.00
C PHE A 15 -4.28 -8.99 -11.61
N LEU A 16 -3.52 -8.02 -11.10
CA LEU A 16 -2.15 -7.77 -11.53
C LEU A 16 -1.20 -8.93 -11.19
N ALA A 17 -1.35 -9.51 -10.00
CA ALA A 17 -0.55 -10.64 -9.58
C ALA A 17 -0.85 -11.89 -10.44
N GLU A 18 -2.11 -12.09 -10.80
CA GLU A 18 -2.59 -13.32 -11.48
C GLU A 18 -2.70 -13.21 -13.01
N SER A 19 -2.56 -12.00 -13.60
CA SER A 19 -2.62 -11.82 -15.06
C SER A 19 -1.44 -12.49 -15.77
N THR A 20 -1.69 -13.20 -16.86
CA THR A 20 -0.62 -13.83 -17.67
C THR A 20 -0.34 -13.08 -18.97
N CYS A 21 -1.20 -12.13 -19.35
CA CYS A 21 -1.04 -11.31 -20.54
C CYS A 21 -0.31 -10.00 -20.20
N GLU A 22 0.89 -9.81 -20.76
CA GLU A 22 1.74 -8.66 -20.47
C GLU A 22 1.10 -7.32 -20.83
N ASN A 23 0.44 -7.23 -21.99
CA ASN A 23 -0.23 -6.00 -22.41
C ASN A 23 -1.35 -5.63 -21.43
N LEU A 24 -2.17 -6.62 -21.03
CA LEU A 24 -3.24 -6.40 -20.07
C LEU A 24 -2.69 -6.02 -18.70
N ARG A 25 -1.62 -6.69 -18.25
CA ARG A 25 -0.91 -6.35 -17.01
C ARG A 25 -0.38 -4.92 -17.03
N SER A 26 0.18 -4.46 -18.16
CA SER A 26 0.68 -3.09 -18.31
C SER A 26 -0.44 -2.06 -18.16
N GLU A 27 -1.59 -2.28 -18.82
CA GLU A 27 -2.73 -1.37 -18.69
C GLU A 27 -3.32 -1.38 -17.27
N MET A 28 -3.47 -2.55 -16.66
CA MET A 28 -3.91 -2.65 -15.25
C MET A 28 -2.94 -1.95 -14.29
N ALA A 29 -1.64 -1.97 -14.57
CA ALA A 29 -0.63 -1.31 -13.75
C ALA A 29 -0.73 0.22 -13.82
N LYS A 30 -1.07 0.77 -14.99
CA LYS A 30 -1.38 2.20 -15.12
C LYS A 30 -2.62 2.56 -14.30
N ILE A 31 -3.70 1.78 -14.45
CA ILE A 31 -4.96 2.05 -13.75
C ILE A 31 -4.79 1.96 -12.23
N ILE A 32 -4.09 0.95 -11.70
CA ILE A 32 -3.91 0.85 -10.24
C ILE A 32 -3.11 2.03 -9.68
N ASN A 33 -2.10 2.51 -10.42
CA ASN A 33 -1.31 3.69 -10.01
C ASN A 33 -2.20 4.93 -9.93
N ASP A 34 -3.03 5.16 -10.95
CA ASP A 34 -3.98 6.28 -10.95
C ASP A 34 -4.97 6.20 -9.77
N LYS A 35 -5.48 4.99 -9.49
CA LYS A 35 -6.40 4.75 -8.37
C LYS A 35 -5.74 4.95 -7.01
N GLN A 36 -4.49 4.53 -6.85
CA GLN A 36 -3.70 4.77 -5.63
C GLN A 36 -3.50 6.27 -5.40
N GLN A 37 -3.20 7.04 -6.46
CA GLN A 37 -3.06 8.49 -6.36
C GLN A 37 -4.37 9.17 -5.92
N ILE A 38 -5.50 8.84 -6.56
CA ILE A 38 -6.82 9.37 -6.18
C ILE A 38 -7.17 8.99 -4.74
N GLN A 39 -6.95 7.73 -4.35
CA GLN A 39 -7.19 7.26 -2.99
C GLN A 39 -6.39 8.06 -1.97
N PHE A 40 -5.12 8.35 -2.28
CA PHE A 40 -4.23 9.14 -1.42
C PHE A 40 -4.73 10.58 -1.28
N GLU A 41 -5.12 11.24 -2.37
CA GLU A 41 -5.67 12.61 -2.34
C GLU A 41 -6.95 12.70 -1.49
N ILE A 42 -7.85 11.71 -1.61
CA ILE A 42 -9.05 11.62 -0.77
C ILE A 42 -8.65 11.44 0.69
N PHE A 43 -7.73 10.51 0.98
CA PHE A 43 -7.25 10.26 2.34
C PHE A 43 -6.61 11.50 2.96
N ASP A 44 -5.72 12.17 2.24
CA ASP A 44 -5.03 13.36 2.73
C ASP A 44 -6.03 14.50 2.98
N THR A 45 -6.99 14.71 2.06
CA THR A 45 -8.07 15.68 2.27
C THR A 45 -8.91 15.35 3.51
N MET A 46 -9.28 14.08 3.71
CA MET A 46 -10.02 13.65 4.90
C MET A 46 -9.21 13.86 6.18
N LYS A 47 -7.89 13.62 6.14
CA LYS A 47 -6.98 13.86 7.26
C LYS A 47 -6.86 15.36 7.57
N GLN A 48 -6.64 16.20 6.57
CA GLN A 48 -6.55 17.66 6.72
C GLN A 48 -7.85 18.26 7.30
N LYS A 49 -9.01 17.71 6.93
CA LYS A 49 -10.32 18.10 7.47
C LYS A 49 -10.64 17.49 8.84
N GLY A 50 -9.77 16.65 9.39
CA GLY A 50 -9.97 15.98 10.69
C GLY A 50 -11.00 14.83 10.65
N TRP A 51 -11.44 14.39 9.47
CA TRP A 51 -12.38 13.28 9.30
C TRP A 51 -11.70 11.91 9.37
N TYR A 52 -10.38 11.86 9.21
CA TYR A 52 -9.61 10.63 9.26
C TYR A 52 -8.36 10.81 10.13
N ASN A 53 -8.48 10.42 11.39
CA ASN A 53 -7.36 10.49 12.34
C ASN A 53 -6.45 9.28 12.19
N VAL A 54 -5.19 9.56 11.92
CA VAL A 54 -4.12 8.56 11.80
C VAL A 54 -3.23 8.67 13.02
N LYS A 55 -2.98 7.56 13.69
CA LYS A 55 -1.95 7.52 14.74
C LYS A 55 -0.62 7.19 14.10
N ASN A 56 0.41 7.95 14.43
CA ASN A 56 1.78 7.57 14.09
C ASN A 56 2.11 6.25 14.80
N ALA A 57 2.90 5.41 14.15
CA ALA A 57 3.47 4.22 14.80
C ALA A 57 4.37 4.65 15.96
N ASN A 58 4.42 3.83 17.02
CA ASN A 58 5.34 4.04 18.12
C ASN A 58 6.79 3.83 17.60
N LEU A 59 7.67 4.80 17.84
CA LEU A 59 9.06 4.74 17.37
C LEU A 59 9.81 3.53 17.93
N ASN A 60 9.54 3.14 19.17
CA ASN A 60 10.18 1.96 19.77
C ASN A 60 9.77 0.69 19.02
N ASP A 61 8.48 0.54 18.69
CA ASP A 61 7.98 -0.62 17.93
C ASP A 61 8.61 -0.68 16.53
N VAL A 62 8.77 0.49 15.89
CA VAL A 62 9.46 0.60 14.58
C VAL A 62 10.92 0.16 14.69
N GLN A 63 11.65 0.64 15.70
CA GLN A 63 13.04 0.26 15.94
C GLN A 63 13.19 -1.23 16.24
N THR A 64 12.34 -1.77 17.11
CA THR A 64 12.33 -3.21 17.44
C THR A 64 12.05 -4.05 16.19
N ALA A 65 11.08 -3.65 15.37
CA ALA A 65 10.79 -4.34 14.11
C ALA A 65 11.98 -4.29 13.14
N ALA A 66 12.61 -3.12 12.97
CA ALA A 66 13.78 -2.96 12.10
C ALA A 66 14.94 -3.87 12.54
N GLN A 67 15.26 -3.89 13.84
CA GLN A 67 16.30 -4.76 14.40
C GLN A 67 15.99 -6.25 14.20
N LYS A 68 14.73 -6.66 14.39
CA LYS A 68 14.29 -8.05 14.16
C LYS A 68 14.59 -8.49 12.73
N TYR A 69 14.23 -7.68 11.73
CA TYR A 69 14.46 -8.03 10.32
C TYR A 69 15.94 -7.99 9.93
N GLN A 70 16.73 -7.07 10.49
CA GLN A 70 18.19 -7.07 10.30
C GLN A 70 18.82 -8.38 10.79
N ASN A 71 18.46 -8.83 11.99
CA ASN A 71 18.96 -10.09 12.55
C ASN A 71 18.50 -11.31 11.73
N MET A 72 17.24 -11.33 11.28
CA MET A 72 16.74 -12.40 10.40
C MET A 72 17.51 -12.46 9.08
N HIS A 73 17.83 -11.31 8.50
CA HIS A 73 18.60 -11.24 7.26
C HIS A 73 20.02 -11.79 7.43
N GLN A 74 20.69 -11.44 8.52
CA GLN A 74 22.02 -11.98 8.86
C GLN A 74 21.98 -13.51 9.03
N ASN A 75 20.95 -14.04 9.70
CA ASN A 75 20.80 -15.48 9.90
C ASN A 75 20.48 -16.26 8.61
N MET A 76 19.86 -15.62 7.60
CA MET A 76 19.61 -16.25 6.29
C MET A 76 20.84 -16.26 5.37
N GLN A 77 21.87 -15.47 5.67
CA GLN A 77 23.12 -15.43 4.89
C GLN A 77 24.17 -16.42 5.38
N GLN A 78 23.94 -17.10 6.51
CA GLN A 78 24.78 -18.18 7.06
C GLN A 78 24.26 -19.54 6.61
#